data_AF-A0A600J898-F1
#
_entry.id   AF-A0A600J898-F1
#
_cell.length_a   1.000
_cell.length_b   1.000
_cell.length_c   1.000
_cell.angle_alpha   90.00
_cell.angle_beta   90.00
_cell.angle_gamma   90.00
#
_symmetry.space_group_name_H-M   'P 1'
#
loop_
_entity.id
_entity.type
_entity.pdbx_description
1 polymer ?
#
loop_
_entity_poly.entity_id
_entity_poly.type
_entity_poly.pdbx_seq_one_letter_code
_entity_poly.pdbx_strand_id
1 'polypeptide(L)' 'MKEISAKIQFNTKNQNLKEVADEMNDIKMILLSVALKLDSEGRQQIIKELSDIKSPSVQQWVSNLKELHQA' A
#
# COMPACT_ATOMS: atom_id res chain seq x y z
N MET A 1 -10.32 0.32 19.00
CA MET A 1 -8.90 0.01 18.73
C MET A 1 -8.12 1.32 18.86
N LYS A 2 -6.98 1.37 19.58
CA LYS A 2 -6.18 2.60 19.66
C LYS A 2 -5.46 2.79 18.33
N GLU A 3 -5.66 3.93 17.66
CA GLU A 3 -4.90 4.29 16.46
C GLU A 3 -3.41 4.34 16.78
N ILE A 4 -2.61 3.56 16.06
CA ILE A 4 -1.16 3.60 16.14
C ILE A 4 -0.69 4.63 15.10
N SER A 5 -0.31 5.82 15.56
CA SER A 5 0.34 6.80 14.68
C SER A 5 1.84 6.49 14.61
N ALA A 6 2.29 6.03 13.45
CA ALA A 6 3.70 5.76 13.18
C ALA A 6 4.17 6.62 12.00
N LYS A 7 5.32 7.30 12.16
CA LYS A 7 5.99 8.01 11.07
C LYS A 7 7.05 7.10 10.47
N ILE A 8 6.87 6.70 9.22
CA ILE A 8 7.83 5.88 8.48
C ILE A 8 8.63 6.79 7.54
N GLN A 9 9.96 6.69 7.59
CA GLN A 9 10.86 7.35 6.65
C GLN A 9 11.64 6.30 5.86
N PHE A 10 11.60 6.43 4.54
CA PHE A 10 12.40 5.62 3.62
C PHE A 10 13.58 6.46 3.14
N ASN A 11 14.79 5.98 3.38
CA ASN A 11 16.03 6.61 2.89
C ASN A 11 16.62 5.73 1.80
N THR A 12 17.13 6.35 0.75
CA THR A 12 17.85 5.66 -0.33
C THR A 12 19.25 6.25 -0.47
N LYS A 13 20.22 5.40 -0.81
CA LYS A 13 21.58 5.82 -1.19
C LYS A 13 21.71 6.04 -2.70
N ASN A 14 20.70 5.63 -3.46
CA ASN A 14 20.70 5.74 -4.92
C ASN A 14 20.45 7.20 -5.30
N GLN A 15 21.24 7.69 -6.26
CA GLN A 15 21.11 9.05 -6.79
C GLN A 15 20.33 9.07 -8.12
N ASN A 16 20.12 7.90 -8.71
CA ASN A 16 19.41 7.73 -9.96
C ASN A 16 17.90 7.59 -9.71
N LEU A 17 17.11 8.46 -10.33
CA LEU A 17 15.64 8.45 -10.20
C LEU A 17 15.00 7.11 -10.62
N LYS A 18 15.60 6.39 -11.57
CA LYS A 18 15.10 5.08 -12.00
C LYS A 18 15.23 4.06 -10.88
N GLU A 19 16.40 3.99 -10.24
CA GLU A 19 16.65 3.06 -9.13
C GLU A 19 15.75 3.37 -7.93
N VAL A 20 15.53 4.65 -7.63
CA VAL A 20 14.57 5.06 -6.59
C VAL A 20 13.14 4.64 -6.95
N ALA A 21 12.75 4.77 -8.22
CA ALA A 21 11.43 4.30 -8.66
C ALA A 21 11.29 2.78 -8.55
N ASP A 22 12.35 2.03 -8.86
CA ASP A 22 12.40 0.57 -8.72
C ASP A 22 12.26 0.17 -7.23
N GLU A 23 13.01 0.79 -6.32
CA GLU A 23 12.88 0.57 -4.87
C GLU A 23 11.45 0.86 -4.36
N MET A 24 10.83 1.93 -4.84
CA MET A 24 9.45 2.26 -4.50
C MET A 24 8.45 1.23 -5.04
N ASN A 25 8.73 0.62 -6.19
CA ASN A 25 7.91 -0.45 -6.75
C ASN A 25 8.08 -1.76 -5.98
N ASP A 26 9.28 -2.06 -5.46
CA ASP A 26 9.49 -3.22 -4.59
C ASP A 26 8.72 -3.08 -3.27
N ILE A 27 8.75 -1.91 -2.64
CA ILE A 27 7.97 -1.62 -1.41
C ILE A 27 6.47 -1.82 -1.68
N LYS A 28 6.00 -1.31 -2.81
CA LYS A 28 4.63 -1.54 -3.29
C LYS A 28 4.31 -3.03 -3.42
N MET A 29 5.18 -3.82 -4.04
CA MET A 29 4.95 -5.28 -4.16
C MET A 29 4.93 -6.00 -2.81
N ILE A 30 5.80 -5.61 -1.88
CA ILE A 30 5.83 -6.17 -0.51
C ILE A 30 4.52 -5.87 0.22
N LEU A 31 4.10 -4.61 0.23
CA LEU A 31 2.86 -4.19 0.90
C LEU A 31 1.63 -4.89 0.31
N LEU A 32 1.58 -5.05 -1.01
CA LEU A 32 0.50 -5.81 -1.68
C LEU A 32 0.51 -7.28 -1.26
N SER A 33 1.69 -7.90 -1.20
CA SER A 33 1.85 -9.30 -0.78
C SER A 33 1.42 -9.52 0.67
N VAL A 34 1.68 -8.55 1.55
CA VAL A 34 1.20 -8.56 2.93
C VAL A 34 -0.32 -8.43 2.96
N ALA A 35 -0.89 -7.48 2.21
CA ALA A 35 -2.34 -7.27 2.15
C ALA A 35 -3.09 -8.54 1.69
N LEU A 36 -2.53 -9.29 0.75
CA LEU A 36 -3.09 -10.57 0.28
C LEU A 36 -3.11 -11.67 1.35
N LYS A 37 -2.17 -11.64 2.30
CA LYS A 37 -2.10 -12.60 3.42
C LYS A 37 -2.98 -12.22 4.61
N LEU A 38 -3.46 -10.97 4.67
CA LEU A 38 -4.43 -10.56 5.68
C LEU A 38 -5.75 -11.29 5.47
N ASP A 39 -6.50 -11.47 6.54
CA ASP A 39 -7.86 -11.98 6.47
C ASP A 39 -8.82 -10.97 5.82
N SER A 40 -10.07 -11.39 5.63
CA SER A 40 -11.10 -10.59 4.98
C SER A 40 -11.33 -9.24 5.69
N GLU A 41 -11.35 -9.27 7.03
CA GLU A 41 -11.59 -8.08 7.86
C GLU A 41 -10.41 -7.08 7.76
N GLY A 42 -9.18 -7.56 7.86
CA GLY A 42 -7.99 -6.73 7.70
C GLY A 42 -7.90 -6.08 6.31
N ARG A 43 -8.26 -6.81 5.25
CA ARG A 43 -8.32 -6.24 3.89
C ARG A 43 -9.40 -5.17 3.75
N GLN A 44 -10.59 -5.38 4.32
CA GLN A 44 -11.67 -4.39 4.30
C GLN A 44 -11.29 -3.11 5.06
N GLN A 45 -10.60 -3.26 6.20
CA GLN A 45 -10.12 -2.11 6.95
C GLN A 45 -9.10 -1.27 6.13
N ILE A 46 -8.16 -1.92 5.44
CA ILE A 46 -7.21 -1.23 4.54
C ILE A 46 -7.96 -0.50 3.43
N ILE A 47 -8.91 -1.17 2.76
CA ILE A 47 -9.72 -0.54 1.71
C ILE A 47 -10.42 0.70 2.24
N LYS A 48 -11.02 0.62 3.44
CA LYS A 48 -11.73 1.74 4.06
C LYS A 48 -10.79 2.91 4.35
N GLU A 49 -9.68 2.67 5.04
CA GLU A 49 -8.72 3.71 5.46
C GLU A 49 -8.04 4.37 4.26
N LEU A 50 -7.73 3.62 3.21
CA LEU A 50 -7.08 4.15 2.01
C LEU A 50 -8.04 4.82 1.03
N SER A 51 -9.34 4.50 1.07
CA SER A 51 -10.34 5.07 0.15
C SER A 51 -10.49 6.59 0.29
N ASP A 52 -10.23 7.14 1.48
CA ASP A 52 -10.35 8.57 1.75
C ASP A 52 -9.16 9.40 1.26
N ILE A 53 -8.06 8.74 0.86
CA ILE A 53 -6.84 9.40 0.38
C ILE A 53 -7.02 9.81 -1.09
N LYS A 54 -7.06 11.12 -1.35
CA LYS A 54 -7.18 11.73 -2.69
C LYS A 54 -5.88 11.71 -3.49
N SER A 55 -5.29 10.52 -3.65
CA SER A 55 -4.11 10.28 -4.49
C SER A 55 -4.46 9.26 -5.58
N PRO A 56 -4.29 9.59 -6.88
CA PRO A 56 -4.61 8.66 -7.97
C PRO A 56 -3.92 7.29 -7.82
N SER A 57 -2.65 7.29 -7.40
CA SER A 57 -1.88 6.06 -7.17
C SER A 57 -2.47 5.20 -6.04
N VAL A 58 -3.00 5.83 -4.98
CA VAL A 58 -3.63 5.11 -3.87
C VAL A 58 -5.01 4.59 -4.28
N GLN A 59 -5.76 5.33 -5.07
CA GLN A 59 -7.06 4.88 -5.57
C GLN A 59 -6.94 3.69 -6.52
N GLN A 60 -5.91 3.65 -7.37
CA GLN A 60 -5.60 2.48 -8.19
C GLN A 60 -5.32 1.24 -7.32
N TRP A 61 -4.56 1.44 -6.24
CA TRP A 61 -4.29 0.39 -5.26
C TRP A 61 -5.55 -0.13 -4.57
N VAL A 62 -6.43 0.76 -4.15
CA VAL A 62 -7.73 0.40 -3.57
C VAL A 62 -8.58 -0.38 -4.58
N SER A 63 -8.57 -0.01 -5.87
CA SER A 63 -9.28 -0.75 -6.93
C SER A 63 -8.77 -2.19 -7.03
N ASN A 64 -7.44 -2.36 -7.11
CA ASN A 64 -6.83 -3.69 -7.21
C ASN A 64 -7.20 -4.57 -6.00
N LEU A 65 -7.18 -4.01 -4.78
CA LEU A 65 -7.57 -4.75 -3.57
C LEU A 65 -9.06 -5.11 -3.55
N LYS A 66 -9.93 -4.26 -4.09
CA LYS A 66 -11.37 -4.56 -4.22
C LYS A 66 -11.64 -5.70 -5.21
N GLU A 67 -10.95 -5.71 -6.34
CA GLU A 67 -11.06 -6.78 -7.34
C GLU A 67 -10.60 -8.14 -6.78
N LEU A 68 -9.49 -8.14 -6.04
CA LEU A 68 -8.96 -9.35 -5.38
C LEU A 68 -9.87 -9.90 -4.27
N HIS A 69 -10.75 -9.07 -3.70
CA HIS A 69 -11.75 -9.51 -2.73
C HIS A 69 -12.95 -10.22 -3.38
N GLN A 70 -13.18 -9.99 -4.67
CA GLN A 70 -14.30 -10.57 -5.41
C GLN A 70 -13.95 -11.91 -6.08
N ALA A 71 -12.68 -12.31 -6.07
CA ALA A 71 -12.15 -13.58 -6.56
C ALA A 71 -11.99 -14.60 -5.43
#